data_AF-A0A165KK54-F1
#
_entry.id   AF-A0A165KK54-F1
#
_cell.length_a   1.000
_cell.length_b   1.000
_cell.length_c   1.000
_cell.angle_alpha   90.00
_cell.angle_beta   90.00
_cell.angle_gamma   90.00
#
_symmetry.space_group_name_H-M   'P 1'
#
loop_
_entity.id
_entity.type
_entity.pdbx_description
1 polymer ?
#
loop_
_entity_poly.entity_id
_entity_poly.type
_entity_poly.pdbx_seq_one_letter_code
_entity_poly.pdbx_strand_id
1 'polypeptide(L)'
;MSMPLSLQDNLYTTLIRETVRYIDSGDLLREWRKHPSTAGFHSAYFVFATALAHTICTSQQLIESHYPGLNWPLSMADLASITKPVWDVVPQCMDVVFLCVDVVNQLRNPREEAPRAPPPSKSAPSAARERRRTGAPS
;
A
#
# COMPACT_ATOMS: atom_id res chain seq x y z
N MET A 1 -1.82 28.66 24.08
CA MET A 1 -0.73 27.82 24.61
C MET A 1 -0.05 27.18 23.44
N SER A 2 1.20 27.55 23.15
CA SER A 2 1.97 26.98 22.04
C SER A 2 2.61 25.68 22.53
N MET A 3 2.26 24.55 21.91
CA MET A 3 2.90 23.26 22.16
C MET A 3 4.38 23.33 21.78
N PRO A 4 5.29 22.61 22.47
CA PRO A 4 6.68 22.56 22.07
C PRO A 4 6.81 21.90 20.70
N LEU A 5 7.52 22.56 19.79
CA LEU A 5 7.76 22.13 18.40
C LEU A 5 8.18 20.65 18.29
N SER A 6 8.94 20.14 19.27
CA SER A 6 9.41 18.74 19.31
C SER A 6 8.31 17.69 19.39
N LEU A 7 7.17 17.97 20.04
CA LEU A 7 6.05 17.04 20.13
C LEU A 7 5.28 16.98 18.80
N GLN A 8 5.03 18.13 18.18
CA GLN A 8 4.35 18.18 16.89
C GLN A 8 5.20 17.58 15.76
N ASP A 9 6.50 17.82 15.76
CA ASP A 9 7.42 17.18 14.81
C ASP A 9 7.41 15.66 14.93
N ASN A 10 7.32 15.14 16.16
CA ASN A 10 7.22 13.69 16.40
C ASN A 10 5.90 13.12 15.87
N LEU A 11 4.78 13.82 16.05
CA LEU A 11 3.48 13.38 15.54
C LEU A 11 3.51 13.26 14.01
N TYR A 12 3.82 14.34 13.29
CA TYR A 12 3.71 14.35 11.84
C TYR A 12 4.75 13.43 11.18
N THR A 13 5.96 13.39 11.73
CA THR A 13 6.98 12.44 11.27
C THR A 13 6.52 10.99 11.46
N THR A 14 5.90 10.68 12.60
CA THR A 14 5.35 9.35 12.87
C THR A 14 4.19 9.03 11.92
N LEU A 15 3.23 9.95 11.75
CA LEU A 15 2.10 9.76 10.83
C LEU A 15 2.57 9.52 9.40
N ILE A 16 3.53 10.31 8.89
CA ILE A 16 4.11 10.12 7.56
C ILE A 16 4.77 8.74 7.46
N ARG A 17 5.60 8.37 8.44
CA ARG A 17 6.30 7.07 8.44
C ARG A 17 5.34 5.89 8.44
N GLU A 18 4.33 5.89 9.30
CA GLU A 18 3.34 4.80 9.35
C GLU A 18 2.46 4.78 8.10
N THR A 19 2.13 5.95 7.53
CA THR A 19 1.40 6.05 6.25
C THR A 19 2.20 5.42 5.12
N VAL A 20 3.48 5.75 5.00
CA VAL A 20 4.39 5.16 4.00
C VAL A 20 4.49 3.65 4.19
N ARG A 21 4.65 3.19 5.44
CA ARG A 21 4.70 1.76 5.76
C ARG A 21 3.42 1.03 5.36
N TYR A 22 2.25 1.65 5.55
CA TYR A 22 0.97 1.07 5.16
C TYR A 22 0.79 0.99 3.63
N ILE A 23 1.30 1.98 2.89
CA ILE A 23 1.30 1.95 1.42
C ILE A 23 2.25 0.84 0.93
N ASP A 24 3.47 0.78 1.48
CA ASP A 24 4.52 -0.17 1.08
C ASP A 24 4.17 -1.63 1.42
N SER A 25 3.37 -1.88 2.47
CA SER A 25 2.91 -3.24 2.82
C SER A 25 1.99 -3.87 1.76
N GLY A 26 1.48 -3.05 0.83
CA GLY A 26 0.50 -3.45 -0.19
C GLY A 26 -0.89 -3.73 0.38
N ASP A 27 -1.14 -3.46 1.67
CA ASP A 27 -2.46 -3.69 2.28
C ASP A 27 -3.55 -2.84 1.64
N LEU A 28 -3.26 -1.56 1.41
CA LEU A 28 -4.17 -0.65 0.71
C LEU A 28 -4.54 -1.19 -0.68
N LEU A 29 -3.55 -1.66 -1.43
CA LEU A 29 -3.75 -2.24 -2.77
C LEU A 29 -4.60 -3.52 -2.71
N ARG A 30 -4.34 -4.40 -1.73
CA ARG A 30 -5.15 -5.61 -1.50
C ARG A 30 -6.60 -5.28 -1.14
N GLU A 31 -6.83 -4.27 -0.31
CA GLU A 31 -8.16 -3.84 0.10
C GLU A 31 -8.96 -3.29 -1.09
N TRP A 32 -8.36 -2.41 -1.88
CA TRP A 32 -9.01 -1.85 -3.07
C TRP A 32 -9.29 -2.89 -4.16
N ARG A 33 -8.41 -3.90 -4.32
CA ARG A 33 -8.67 -5.03 -5.23
C ARG A 33 -9.88 -5.87 -4.80
N LYS A 34 -10.17 -5.98 -3.50
CA LYS A 34 -11.37 -6.66 -2.98
C LYS A 34 -12.64 -5.82 -3.20
N HIS A 35 -12.50 -4.49 -3.20
CA HIS A 35 -13.61 -3.55 -3.30
C HIS A 35 -13.43 -2.56 -4.47
N PRO A 36 -13.52 -3.03 -5.73
CA PRO A 36 -13.23 -2.24 -6.92
C PRO A 36 -14.21 -1.08 -7.16
N SER A 37 -15.30 -0.99 -6.41
CA SER A 37 -16.27 0.12 -6.50
C SER A 37 -15.71 1.48 -6.04
N THR A 38 -14.54 1.51 -5.40
CA THR A 38 -13.82 2.76 -5.05
C THR A 38 -12.97 3.31 -6.20
N ALA A 39 -12.94 2.63 -7.36
CA ALA A 39 -12.00 2.87 -8.46
C ALA A 39 -12.31 4.05 -9.39
N GLY A 40 -12.97 5.10 -8.89
CA GLY A 40 -13.30 6.27 -9.69
C GLY A 40 -12.09 7.18 -9.98
N PHE A 41 -11.17 7.34 -9.02
CA PHE A 41 -10.10 8.34 -9.12
C PHE A 41 -8.84 7.94 -8.33
N HIS A 42 -8.11 6.94 -8.81
CA HIS A 42 -6.79 6.61 -8.24
C HIS A 42 -5.74 7.60 -8.76
N SER A 43 -5.57 8.72 -8.05
CA SER A 43 -4.41 9.61 -8.17
C SER A 43 -3.42 9.33 -7.04
N ALA A 44 -2.15 9.72 -7.22
CA ALA A 44 -1.14 9.60 -6.15
C ALA A 44 -1.59 10.31 -4.86
N TYR A 45 -2.27 11.46 -5.01
CA TYR A 45 -2.91 12.18 -3.91
C TYR A 45 -3.97 11.32 -3.21
N PHE A 46 -4.85 10.66 -3.96
CA PHE A 46 -5.93 9.84 -3.38
C PHE A 46 -5.40 8.60 -2.64
N VAL A 47 -4.34 7.98 -3.16
CA VAL A 47 -3.60 6.90 -2.49
C VAL A 47 -3.09 7.37 -1.14
N PHE A 48 -2.33 8.47 -1.12
CA PHE A 48 -1.77 9.00 0.13
C PHE A 48 -2.86 9.45 1.10
N ALA A 49 -3.90 10.14 0.62
CA ALA A 49 -5.00 10.62 1.46
C ALA A 49 -5.73 9.47 2.16
N THR A 50 -5.97 8.37 1.45
CA THR A 50 -6.64 7.19 2.00
C THR A 50 -5.76 6.48 3.02
N ALA A 51 -4.48 6.30 2.71
CA ALA A 51 -3.52 5.72 3.63
C ALA A 51 -3.34 6.57 4.90
N LEU A 52 -3.31 7.89 4.76
CA LEU A 52 -3.19 8.81 5.89
C LEU A 52 -4.44 8.76 6.78
N ALA A 53 -5.63 8.75 6.18
CA ALA A 53 -6.87 8.60 6.93
C ALA A 53 -6.91 7.30 7.73
N HIS A 54 -6.51 6.17 7.12
CA HIS A 54 -6.36 4.90 7.82
C HIS A 54 -5.36 4.99 8.98
N THR A 55 -4.22 5.63 8.76
CA THR A 55 -3.17 5.80 9.78
C THR A 55 -3.65 6.65 10.96
N ILE A 56 -4.39 7.73 10.70
CA ILE A 56 -5.00 8.58 11.75
C ILE A 56 -5.99 7.77 12.58
N CYS A 57 -6.87 7.01 11.93
CA CYS A 57 -7.87 6.18 12.62
C CYS A 57 -7.22 5.07 13.47
N THR A 58 -6.12 4.48 13.01
CA THR A 58 -5.41 3.42 13.74
C THR A 58 -4.45 3.94 14.80
N SER A 59 -4.02 5.20 14.70
CA SER A 59 -3.12 5.87 15.64
C SER A 59 -3.85 6.78 16.64
N GLN A 60 -5.08 6.43 17.00
CA GLN A 60 -5.95 7.25 17.87
C GLN A 60 -5.24 7.72 19.16
N GLN A 61 -4.55 6.82 19.86
CA GLN A 61 -3.84 7.16 21.10
C GLN A 61 -2.74 8.21 20.89
N LEU A 62 -2.03 8.13 19.77
CA LEU A 62 -1.01 9.11 19.41
C LEU A 62 -1.67 10.46 19.14
N ILE A 63 -2.75 10.49 18.35
CA ILE A 63 -3.50 11.72 18.04
C ILE A 63 -4.04 12.38 19.31
N GLU A 64 -4.66 11.62 20.21
CA GLU A 64 -5.21 12.13 21.47
C GLU A 64 -4.14 12.74 22.38
N SER A 65 -2.93 12.20 22.38
CA SER A 65 -1.80 12.75 23.15
C SER A 65 -1.37 14.15 22.68
N HIS A 66 -1.59 14.46 21.39
CA HIS A 66 -1.23 15.75 20.78
C HIS A 66 -2.42 16.72 20.68
N TYR A 67 -3.64 16.20 20.64
CA TYR A 67 -4.88 16.94 20.55
C TYR A 67 -5.85 16.50 21.65
N PRO A 68 -5.56 16.83 22.91
CA PRO A 68 -6.45 16.50 24.02
C PRO A 68 -7.77 17.24 23.84
N GLY A 69 -8.87 16.49 23.74
CA GLY A 69 -10.22 17.04 23.54
C GLY A 69 -10.84 16.81 22.17
N LEU A 70 -10.15 16.10 21.27
CA LEU A 70 -10.81 15.56 20.08
C LEU A 70 -11.86 14.51 20.48
N ASN A 71 -13.02 14.58 19.83
CA ASN A 71 -14.09 13.61 19.99
C ASN A 71 -14.08 12.66 18.80
N TRP A 72 -14.13 11.35 19.07
CA TRP A 72 -14.22 10.33 18.04
C TRP A 72 -15.70 9.96 17.79
N PRO A 73 -16.13 9.79 16.54
CA PRO A 73 -15.36 9.93 15.30
C PRO A 73 -15.00 11.40 14.99
N LEU A 74 -13.81 11.62 14.43
CA LEU A 74 -13.31 12.96 14.10
C LEU A 74 -14.26 13.68 13.14
N SER A 75 -14.49 14.96 13.39
CA SER A 75 -15.17 15.81 12.41
C SER A 75 -14.28 16.06 11.19
N MET A 76 -14.88 16.48 10.07
CA MET A 76 -14.12 16.91 8.89
C MET A 76 -13.17 18.08 9.20
N ALA A 77 -13.54 18.95 10.14
CA ALA A 77 -12.69 20.06 10.57
C ALA A 77 -11.46 19.56 11.35
N ASP A 78 -11.64 18.58 12.24
CA ASP A 78 -10.56 17.97 12.99
C ASP A 78 -9.59 17.23 12.07
N LEU A 79 -10.12 16.44 11.14
CA LEU A 79 -9.34 15.76 10.10
C LEU A 79 -8.54 16.75 9.25
N ALA A 80 -9.15 17.84 8.82
CA ALA A 80 -8.45 18.89 8.06
C ALA A 80 -7.32 19.53 8.88
N SER A 81 -7.53 19.74 10.19
CA SER A 81 -6.52 20.33 11.07
C SER A 81 -5.28 19.44 11.26
N ILE A 82 -5.48 18.12 11.33
CA ILE A 82 -4.40 17.12 11.50
C ILE A 82 -3.66 16.89 10.18
N THR A 83 -4.40 16.83 9.06
CA THR A 83 -3.84 16.45 7.76
C THR A 83 -3.16 17.62 7.05
N LYS A 84 -3.58 18.86 7.27
CA LYS A 84 -3.02 20.03 6.58
C LYS A 84 -1.49 20.15 6.72
N PRO A 85 -0.89 20.05 7.92
CA PRO A 85 0.57 20.13 8.07
C PRO A 85 1.31 18.99 7.36
N VAL A 86 0.69 17.80 7.27
CA VAL A 86 1.23 16.67 6.52
C VAL A 86 1.26 17.01 5.02
N TRP A 87 0.19 17.61 4.49
CA TRP A 87 0.11 18.02 3.08
C TRP A 87 1.11 19.10 2.68
N ASP A 88 1.54 19.96 3.61
CA ASP A 88 2.56 20.97 3.33
C ASP A 88 3.97 20.34 3.17
N VAL A 89 4.20 19.16 3.76
CA VAL A 89 5.48 18.44 3.74
C VAL A 89 5.56 17.43 2.59
N VAL A 90 4.47 16.70 2.31
CA VAL A 90 4.45 15.60 1.33
C VAL A 90 4.99 15.97 -0.06
N PRO A 91 4.65 17.13 -0.67
CA PRO A 91 5.20 17.51 -1.97
C PRO A 91 6.73 17.69 -1.99
N GLN A 92 7.35 17.87 -0.82
CA GLN A 92 8.80 17.99 -0.67
C GLN A 92 9.49 16.61 -0.58
N CYS A 93 8.71 15.54 -0.38
CA CYS A 93 9.16 14.16 -0.27
C CYS A 93 8.85 13.37 -1.55
N MET A 94 9.66 13.56 -2.59
CA MET A 94 9.44 12.94 -3.91
C MET A 94 9.29 11.41 -3.85
N ASP A 95 9.99 10.73 -2.93
CA ASP A 95 9.89 9.28 -2.75
C ASP A 95 8.47 8.83 -2.36
N VAL A 96 7.78 9.60 -1.52
CA VAL A 96 6.39 9.33 -1.12
C VAL A 96 5.46 9.47 -2.33
N VAL A 97 5.69 10.49 -3.16
CA VAL A 97 4.93 10.71 -4.39
C VAL A 97 5.14 9.55 -5.37
N PHE A 98 6.39 9.12 -5.58
CA PHE A 98 6.71 7.99 -6.44
C PHE A 98 6.07 6.68 -5.96
N LEU A 99 6.11 6.41 -4.66
CA LEU A 99 5.44 5.24 -4.06
C LEU A 99 3.94 5.25 -4.35
N CYS A 100 3.28 6.41 -4.20
CA CYS A 100 1.86 6.54 -4.48
C CYS A 100 1.54 6.38 -5.98
N VAL A 101 2.40 6.90 -6.87
CA VAL A 101 2.28 6.71 -8.32
C VAL A 101 2.42 5.23 -8.69
N ASP A 102 3.33 4.50 -8.05
CA ASP A 102 3.51 3.07 -8.30
C ASP A 102 2.24 2.28 -7.95
N VAL A 103 1.63 2.55 -6.79
CA VAL A 103 0.32 1.94 -6.43
C VAL A 103 -0.76 2.26 -7.46
N VAL A 104 -0.83 3.51 -7.96
CA VAL A 104 -1.77 3.87 -9.04
C VAL A 104 -1.51 3.06 -10.31
N ASN A 105 -0.25 2.86 -10.70
CA ASN A 105 0.11 2.06 -11.85
C ASN A 105 -0.29 0.59 -11.67
N GLN A 106 -0.05 0.02 -10.48
CA GLN A 106 -0.45 -1.35 -10.13
C GLN A 106 -1.97 -1.55 -10.13
N LEU A 107 -2.74 -0.51 -9.78
CA LEU A 107 -4.21 -0.53 -9.87
C LEU A 107 -4.71 -0.48 -11.32
N ARG A 108 -4.06 0.32 -12.17
CA ARG A 108 -4.41 0.46 -13.59
C ARG A 108 -4.01 -0.76 -14.42
N ASN A 109 -2.90 -1.41 -14.06
CA ASN A 109 -2.33 -2.55 -14.78
C ASN A 109 -2.21 -3.79 -13.86
N PRO A 110 -3.33 -4.43 -13.48
CA PRO A 110 -3.31 -5.58 -12.56
C PRO A 110 -2.63 -6.84 -13.12
N ARG A 111 -2.15 -6.82 -14.38
CA ARG A 111 -1.50 -7.96 -15.06
C ARG A 111 -0.01 -8.11 -14.75
N GLU A 112 0.65 -7.12 -14.14
CA GLU A 112 2.11 -7.15 -13.95
C GLU A 112 2.57 -7.97 -12.73
N GLU A 113 1.64 -8.39 -11.86
CA GLU A 113 1.91 -9.13 -10.63
C GLU A 113 1.56 -10.62 -10.73
N ALA A 114 1.74 -11.24 -11.91
CA ALA A 114 1.78 -12.70 -11.97
C ALA A 114 3.13 -13.15 -11.40
N PRO A 115 3.18 -14.01 -10.35
CA PRO A 115 4.44 -14.59 -9.92
C PRO A 115 5.03 -15.29 -11.13
N ARG A 116 6.27 -14.93 -11.52
CA ARG A 116 7.02 -15.70 -12.50
C ARG A 116 7.02 -17.13 -11.99
N ALA A 117 6.20 -18.00 -12.58
CA ALA A 117 6.27 -19.42 -12.32
C ALA A 117 7.75 -19.80 -12.51
N PRO A 118 8.38 -20.50 -11.54
CA PRO A 118 9.74 -20.95 -11.74
C PRO A 118 9.79 -21.70 -13.08
N PRO A 119 10.81 -21.46 -13.92
CA PRO A 119 10.94 -22.17 -15.17
C PRO A 119 10.84 -23.67 -14.86
N PRO A 120 10.13 -24.47 -15.69
CA PRO A 120 10.06 -25.90 -15.45
C PRO A 120 11.49 -26.42 -15.32
N SER A 121 11.84 -26.90 -14.12
CA SER A 121 13.10 -27.59 -13.89
C SER A 121 13.19 -28.67 -14.96
N LYS A 122 14.18 -28.54 -15.86
CA LYS A 122 14.54 -29.57 -16.81
C LYS A 122 15.02 -30.79 -16.01
N SER A 123 14.08 -31.62 -15.58
CA SER A 123 14.38 -32.99 -15.22
C SER A 123 14.82 -33.69 -16.50
N ALA A 124 16.09 -34.04 -16.50
CA ALA A 124 16.85 -34.75 -17.53
C ALA A 124 16.17 -36.07 -17.97
N PRO A 125 16.58 -36.65 -19.11
CA PRO A 125 15.87 -37.75 -19.76
C PRO A 125 16.09 -39.05 -18.98
N SER A 126 15.01 -39.77 -18.68
CA SER A 126 15.13 -41.13 -18.13
C SER A 126 14.70 -42.14 -19.18
N ALA A 127 15.65 -43.00 -19.51
CA ALA A 127 15.62 -44.01 -20.53
C ALA A 127 14.44 -44.98 -20.36
N ALA A 128 13.57 -45.03 -21.36
CA ALA A 128 12.77 -46.22 -21.67
C ALA A 128 13.17 -46.69 -23.07
N ARG A 129 14.41 -47.16 -23.14
CA ARG A 129 14.96 -47.95 -24.22
C ARG A 129 14.17 -49.27 -24.30
N GLU A 130 13.42 -49.40 -25.39
CA GLU A 130 13.47 -50.56 -26.27
C GLU A 130 13.08 -51.92 -25.67
N ARG A 131 11.82 -52.30 -25.87
CA ARG A 131 11.49 -53.70 -26.19
C ARG A 131 10.57 -53.77 -27.41
N ARG A 132 11.25 -53.92 -28.56
CA ARG A 132 10.94 -54.84 -29.66
C ARG A 132 9.56 -54.74 -30.33
N ARG A 133 9.63 -54.17 -31.54
CA ARG A 133 8.87 -54.59 -32.73
C ARG A 133 9.07 -56.09 -33.03
N THR A 134 8.21 -56.57 -33.94
CA THR A 134 8.14 -57.84 -34.71
C THR A 134 7.13 -58.82 -34.10
N GLY A 135 6.05 -59.27 -34.76
CA GLY A 135 5.58 -59.22 -36.14
C GLY A 135 4.36 -60.16 -36.24
N ALA A 136 3.49 -59.95 -37.22
CA ALA A 136 2.30 -60.78 -37.54
C ALA A 136 2.65 -62.19 -38.07
N PRO A 137 1.73 -62.92 -38.75
CA PRO A 137 0.53 -63.67 -38.32
C PRO A 137 0.70 -65.21 -38.53
N SER A 138 -0.30 -66.02 -38.16
CA SER A 138 -0.65 -67.32 -38.81
C SER A 138 -2.09 -67.69 -38.47
#